data_AF-A0A2H5YNB7-F1
#
_entry.id   AF-A0A2H5YNB7-F1
#
_cell.length_a   1.000
_cell.length_b   1.000
_cell.length_c   1.000
_cell.angle_alpha   90.00
_cell.angle_beta   90.00
_cell.angle_gamma   90.00
#
_symmetry.space_group_name_H-M   'P 1'
#
loop_
_entity.id
_entity.type
_entity.pdbx_description
1 polymer ?
#
loop_
_entity_poly.entity_id
_entity_poly.type
_entity_poly.pdbx_seq_one_letter_code
_entity_poly.pdbx_strand_id
1 'polypeptide(L)'
;MLALKRPLSHIYWLNITDRDFPFLAVIEHTNFIGPEHYGGQHVLYISNYLSKDSPLLRMDEEELWRLYRPHLGRINPAFDDSWVTSRWLFRGPDAQPVFTVENAGRVPPHRTPIQGLYLANMGQIFPEDRGQNYSIRLGETVASLVAEDLAAVSYAAPRLD
;
A
#
# COMPACT_ATOMS: atom_id res chain seq x y z
N MET A 1 7.74 9.98 4.05
CA MET A 1 8.95 9.19 4.41
C MET A 1 10.04 10.14 4.83
N LEU A 2 10.80 9.80 5.87
CA LEU A 2 11.92 10.58 6.37
C LEU A 2 13.17 9.70 6.38
N ALA A 3 14.31 10.30 6.08
CA ALA A 3 15.61 9.77 6.46
C ALA A 3 16.08 10.52 7.70
N LEU A 4 16.51 9.78 8.72
CA LEU A 4 16.90 10.30 10.01
C LEU A 4 18.34 9.89 10.35
N LYS A 5 19.06 10.73 11.09
CA LYS A 5 20.39 10.41 11.65
C LYS A 5 20.36 9.36 12.75
N ARG A 6 19.18 9.13 13.34
CA ARG A 6 18.93 8.23 14.46
C ARG A 6 17.46 7.84 14.49
N PRO A 7 17.10 6.71 15.09
CA PRO A 7 15.72 6.23 15.06
C PRO A 7 14.83 7.11 15.94
N LEU A 8 13.57 7.29 15.52
CA LEU A 8 12.55 7.92 16.35
C LEU A 8 12.15 6.99 17.50
N SER A 9 12.03 5.69 17.24
CA SER A 9 11.72 4.68 18.26
C SER A 9 12.39 3.33 17.98
N HIS A 10 12.38 2.42 18.96
CA HIS A 10 12.80 1.02 18.79
C HIS A 10 11.68 0.12 18.22
N ILE A 11 10.52 0.69 17.91
CA ILE A 11 9.32 -0.05 17.47
C ILE A 11 9.31 -0.09 15.94
N TYR A 12 9.24 -1.27 15.33
CA TYR A 12 9.13 -1.39 13.87
C TYR A 12 7.81 -0.82 13.34
N TRP A 13 6.69 -1.17 13.95
CA TRP A 13 5.36 -0.72 13.53
C TRP A 13 4.57 -0.18 14.71
N LEU A 14 4.31 1.14 14.72
CA LEU A 14 3.54 1.81 15.76
C LEU A 14 2.20 2.30 15.17
N ASN A 15 1.11 1.70 15.64
CA ASN A 15 -0.24 2.19 15.35
C ASN A 15 -0.57 3.36 16.27
N ILE A 16 -1.15 4.42 15.70
CA ILE A 16 -1.58 5.62 16.41
C ILE A 16 -3.11 5.59 16.50
N THR A 17 -3.61 5.42 17.72
CA THR A 17 -5.07 5.37 18.01
C THR A 17 -5.60 6.65 18.62
N ASP A 18 -4.71 7.60 18.93
CA ASP A 18 -5.06 8.92 19.45
C ASP A 18 -5.59 9.81 18.31
N ARG A 19 -6.80 10.35 18.49
CA ARG A 19 -7.50 11.18 17.50
C ARG A 19 -6.86 12.56 17.31
N ASP A 20 -6.01 12.98 18.24
CA ASP A 20 -5.29 14.24 18.13
C ASP A 20 -4.13 14.16 17.13
N PHE A 21 -3.74 12.95 16.69
CA PHE A 21 -2.72 12.79 15.67
C PHE A 21 -3.32 12.89 14.26
N PRO A 22 -2.64 13.61 13.33
CA PRO A 22 -3.12 13.78 11.96
C PRO A 22 -2.70 12.63 11.02
N PHE A 23 -2.27 11.49 11.56
CA PHE A 23 -1.84 10.29 10.85
C PHE A 23 -2.05 9.02 11.70
N LEU A 24 -2.01 7.85 11.06
CA LEU A 24 -2.46 6.58 11.67
C LEU A 24 -1.33 5.64 12.07
N ALA A 25 -0.17 5.74 11.44
CA ALA A 25 0.94 4.84 11.74
C ALA A 25 2.29 5.49 11.51
N VAL A 26 3.27 5.02 12.29
CA VAL A 26 4.69 5.28 12.09
C VAL A 26 5.39 3.93 11.97
N ILE A 27 6.17 3.75 10.89
CA ILE A 27 6.88 2.52 10.60
C ILE A 27 8.37 2.83 10.56
N GLU A 28 9.09 2.39 11.58
CA GLU A 28 10.54 2.52 11.70
C GLU A 28 11.20 1.37 10.94
N HIS A 29 11.23 1.49 9.62
CA HIS A 29 11.70 0.43 8.71
C HIS A 29 13.08 -0.11 9.06
N THR A 30 13.96 0.77 9.56
CA THR A 30 15.32 0.38 9.95
C THR A 30 15.45 -0.41 11.24
N ASN A 31 14.34 -0.68 11.94
CA ASN A 31 14.28 -1.68 13.00
C ASN A 31 14.04 -3.10 12.46
N PHE A 32 13.66 -3.24 11.18
CA PHE A 32 13.52 -4.53 10.50
C PHE A 32 14.72 -4.81 9.58
N ILE A 33 15.10 -3.86 8.73
CA ILE A 33 16.29 -3.95 7.88
C ILE A 33 17.28 -2.87 8.31
N GLY A 34 18.45 -3.26 8.82
CA GLY A 34 19.37 -2.32 9.49
C GLY A 34 19.82 -1.12 8.64
N PRO A 35 20.19 0.00 9.28
CA PRO A 35 20.57 1.25 8.61
C PRO A 35 21.81 1.12 7.71
N GLU A 36 22.63 0.08 7.87
CA GLU A 36 23.77 -0.24 7.00
C GLU A 36 23.36 -0.43 5.53
N HIS A 37 22.12 -0.86 5.27
CA HIS A 37 21.56 -0.97 3.92
C HIS A 37 21.09 0.38 3.34
N TYR A 38 21.11 1.44 4.14
CA TYR A 38 20.61 2.78 3.82
C TYR A 38 21.67 3.86 4.06
N GLY A 39 22.96 3.51 3.98
CA GLY A 39 24.06 4.46 4.19
C GLY A 39 24.14 5.00 5.61
N GLY A 40 23.73 4.21 6.61
CA GLY A 40 23.69 4.59 8.02
C GLY A 40 22.49 5.47 8.40
N GLN A 41 21.57 5.74 7.46
CA GLN A 41 20.35 6.50 7.75
C GLN A 41 19.26 5.58 8.31
N HIS A 42 18.46 6.12 9.23
CA HIS A 42 17.26 5.49 9.74
C HIS A 42 16.05 5.90 8.89
N VAL A 43 15.30 4.93 8.39
CA VAL A 43 14.16 5.17 7.49
C VAL A 43 12.87 5.11 8.29
N LEU A 44 12.12 6.21 8.27
CA LEU A 44 10.84 6.35 8.96
C LEU A 44 9.72 6.63 7.96
N TYR A 45 8.69 5.78 7.95
CA TYR A 45 7.45 6.07 7.25
C TYR A 45 6.43 6.64 8.22
N ILE A 46 5.76 7.72 7.82
CA ILE A 46 4.54 8.21 8.47
C ILE A 46 3.42 7.95 7.48
N SER A 47 2.42 7.16 7.88
CA SER A 47 1.38 6.65 7.00
C SER A 47 -0.01 7.11 7.44
N ASN A 48 -0.87 7.35 6.45
CA ASN A 48 -2.23 7.76 6.67
C ASN A 48 -3.14 7.25 5.55
N TYR A 49 -4.40 6.95 5.89
CA TYR A 49 -5.46 6.62 4.94
C TYR A 49 -6.51 7.71 4.97
N LEU A 50 -6.77 8.29 3.81
CA LEU A 50 -7.58 9.49 3.69
C LEU A 50 -8.74 9.26 2.72
N SER A 51 -9.88 9.88 3.00
CA SER A 51 -10.95 10.01 2.03
C SER A 51 -10.51 10.86 0.84
N LYS A 52 -11.13 10.64 -0.33
CA LYS A 52 -10.74 11.32 -1.58
C LYS A 52 -10.87 12.85 -1.51
N ASP A 53 -11.76 13.34 -0.67
CA ASP A 53 -12.03 14.76 -0.44
C ASP A 53 -11.16 15.38 0.68
N SER A 54 -10.33 14.58 1.35
CA SER A 54 -9.49 15.08 2.44
C SER A 54 -8.57 16.22 1.97
N PRO A 55 -8.51 17.34 2.70
CA PRO A 55 -7.61 18.45 2.36
C PRO A 55 -6.13 18.06 2.43
N LEU A 56 -5.79 17.05 3.26
CA LEU A 56 -4.41 16.56 3.41
C LEU A 56 -3.85 15.97 2.12
N LEU A 57 -4.70 15.45 1.22
CA LEU A 57 -4.24 14.98 -0.09
C LEU A 57 -3.74 16.11 -0.99
N ARG A 58 -4.19 17.35 -0.75
CA ARG A 58 -3.80 18.54 -1.54
C ARG A 58 -2.61 19.28 -0.96
N MET A 59 -2.30 19.07 0.32
CA MET A 59 -1.16 19.71 0.99
C MET A 59 0.16 19.20 0.43
N ASP A 60 1.13 20.08 0.19
CA ASP A 60 2.48 19.71 -0.22
C ASP A 60 3.31 19.06 0.90
N GLU A 61 4.56 18.70 0.59
CA GLU A 61 5.47 18.06 1.55
C GLU A 61 5.76 18.94 2.78
N GLU A 62 5.92 20.24 2.58
CA GLU A 62 6.25 21.17 3.66
C GLU A 62 5.03 21.46 4.54
N GLU A 63 3.86 21.60 3.93
CA GLU A 63 2.58 21.74 4.65
C GLU A 63 2.29 20.53 5.52
N LEU A 64 2.43 19.31 4.97
CA LEU A 64 2.28 18.07 5.73
C LEU A 64 3.35 17.95 6.81
N TRP A 65 4.60 18.32 6.52
CA TRP A 65 5.66 18.33 7.53
C TRP A 65 5.32 19.23 8.70
N ARG A 66 4.90 20.48 8.45
CA ARG A 66 4.53 21.42 9.52
C ARG A 66 3.40 20.86 10.39
N LEU A 67 2.44 20.17 9.78
CA LEU A 67 1.33 19.51 10.47
C LEU A 67 1.80 18.28 11.28
N TYR A 68 2.68 17.45 10.73
CA TYR A 68 3.04 16.15 11.31
C TYR A 68 4.17 16.25 12.34
N ARG A 69 5.15 17.14 12.12
CA ARG A 69 6.36 17.21 12.96
C ARG A 69 6.11 17.37 14.47
N PRO A 70 5.12 18.14 14.96
CA PRO A 70 4.95 18.33 16.40
C PRO A 70 4.57 17.03 17.11
N HIS A 71 3.95 16.10 16.37
CA HIS A 71 3.51 14.81 16.87
C HIS A 71 4.65 13.80 17.00
N LEU A 72 5.78 14.01 16.30
CA LEU A 72 6.97 13.17 16.46
C LEU A 72 7.60 13.36 17.84
N GLY A 73 7.59 14.60 18.36
CA GLY A 73 8.00 14.90 19.74
C GLY A 73 7.12 14.23 20.81
N ARG A 74 5.85 13.97 20.49
CA ARG A 74 4.94 13.22 21.38
C ARG A 74 5.29 11.72 21.43
N ILE A 75 5.84 11.17 20.34
CA ILE A 75 6.32 9.78 20.28
C ILE A 75 7.68 9.66 20.96
N ASN A 76 8.59 10.60 20.67
CA ASN A 76 9.91 10.67 21.29
C ASN A 76 10.21 12.12 21.71
N PRO A 77 10.16 12.44 23.02
CA PRO A 77 10.43 13.80 23.52
C PRO A 77 11.84 14.34 23.21
N ALA A 78 12.80 13.48 22.85
CA ALA A 78 14.14 13.88 22.44
C ALA A 78 14.24 14.16 20.93
N PHE A 79 13.18 13.92 20.16
CA PHE A 79 13.14 14.21 18.74
C PHE A 79 13.45 15.68 18.48
N ASP A 80 14.33 15.93 17.51
CA ASP A 80 14.74 17.26 17.08
C ASP A 80 14.80 17.31 15.56
N ASP A 81 14.43 18.44 14.97
CA ASP A 81 14.37 18.61 13.52
C ASP A 81 15.74 18.37 12.85
N SER A 82 16.85 18.57 13.56
CA SER A 82 18.21 18.28 13.05
C SER A 82 18.49 16.80 12.79
N TRP A 83 17.62 15.90 13.28
CA TRP A 83 17.70 14.47 12.98
C TRP A 83 17.28 14.19 11.54
N VAL A 84 16.39 15.00 10.96
CA VAL A 84 15.86 14.81 9.61
C VAL A 84 16.90 15.24 8.59
N THR A 85 17.35 14.31 7.74
CA THR A 85 18.30 14.58 6.66
C THR A 85 17.61 14.76 5.32
N SER A 86 16.46 14.13 5.13
CA SER A 86 15.68 14.22 3.91
C SER A 86 14.22 13.81 4.17
N ARG A 87 13.32 14.31 3.33
CA ARG A 87 11.90 14.02 3.37
C ARG A 87 11.41 13.73 1.96
N TRP A 88 10.41 12.86 1.87
CA TRP A 88 9.75 12.52 0.61
C TRP A 88 8.26 12.32 0.86
N LEU A 89 7.45 12.85 -0.05
CA LEU A 89 6.01 12.68 -0.04
C LEU A 89 5.56 11.76 -1.17
N PHE A 90 4.82 10.72 -0.81
CA PHE A 90 4.20 9.79 -1.73
C PHE A 90 2.68 9.82 -1.54
N ARG A 91 1.94 9.75 -2.64
CA ARG A 91 0.48 9.62 -2.63
C ARG A 91 0.07 8.52 -3.59
N GLY A 92 -0.84 7.67 -3.16
CA GLY A 92 -1.45 6.63 -3.98
C GLY A 92 -2.97 6.77 -3.92
N PRO A 93 -3.63 7.32 -4.96
CA PRO A 93 -5.08 7.25 -5.05
C PRO A 93 -5.51 5.78 -5.18
N ASP A 94 -6.72 5.46 -4.68
CA ASP A 94 -7.31 4.13 -4.81
C ASP A 94 -6.43 2.97 -4.30
N ALA A 95 -5.62 3.25 -3.28
CA ALA A 95 -4.65 2.30 -2.71
C ALA A 95 -5.29 1.09 -2.00
N GLN A 96 -6.57 1.19 -1.63
CA GLN A 96 -7.29 0.10 -0.97
C GLN A 96 -8.77 0.09 -1.39
N PRO A 97 -9.32 -1.07 -1.80
CA PRO A 97 -10.75 -1.20 -2.00
C PRO A 97 -11.48 -1.07 -0.66
N VAL A 98 -12.60 -0.34 -0.65
CA VAL A 98 -13.50 -0.27 0.50
C VAL A 98 -14.68 -1.19 0.24
N PHE A 99 -14.73 -2.29 0.97
CA PHE A 99 -15.78 -3.29 0.82
C PHE A 99 -17.02 -2.91 1.63
N THR A 100 -18.19 -3.04 1.02
CA THR A 100 -19.50 -2.91 1.70
C THR A 100 -19.96 -4.26 2.26
N VAL A 101 -20.98 -4.27 3.14
CA VAL A 101 -21.55 -5.51 3.71
C VAL A 101 -21.94 -6.53 2.63
N GLU A 102 -22.48 -6.06 1.50
CA GLU A 102 -22.95 -6.92 0.39
C GLU A 102 -21.87 -7.19 -0.68
N ASN A 103 -20.59 -6.89 -0.40
CA ASN A 103 -19.55 -6.92 -1.43
C ASN A 103 -19.31 -8.32 -2.02
N ALA A 104 -19.58 -9.39 -1.26
CA ALA A 104 -19.42 -10.76 -1.73
C ALA A 104 -20.20 -11.04 -3.03
N GLY A 105 -21.40 -10.48 -3.19
CA GLY A 105 -22.22 -10.60 -4.41
C GLY A 105 -21.82 -9.65 -5.54
N ARG A 106 -20.83 -8.78 -5.32
CA ARG A 106 -20.41 -7.70 -6.24
C ARG A 106 -19.00 -7.90 -6.79
N VAL A 107 -18.29 -8.94 -6.37
CA VAL A 107 -16.95 -9.25 -6.90
C VAL A 107 -17.08 -9.67 -8.36
N PRO A 108 -16.45 -8.94 -9.31
CA PRO A 108 -16.56 -9.27 -10.72
C PRO A 108 -15.79 -10.56 -11.05
N PRO A 109 -16.28 -11.37 -12.00
CA PRO A 109 -15.57 -12.56 -12.46
C PRO A 109 -14.23 -12.20 -13.13
N HIS A 110 -13.29 -13.13 -13.15
CA HIS A 110 -12.00 -12.95 -13.83
C HIS A 110 -12.11 -12.98 -15.36
N ARG A 111 -12.95 -13.87 -15.91
CA ARG A 111 -13.30 -13.85 -17.34
C ARG A 111 -14.24 -12.69 -17.60
N THR A 112 -13.84 -11.76 -18.46
CA THR A 112 -14.69 -10.63 -18.83
C THR A 112 -15.60 -11.00 -20.00
N PRO A 113 -16.64 -10.19 -20.31
CA PRO A 113 -17.44 -10.39 -21.52
C PRO A 113 -16.66 -10.21 -22.84
N ILE A 114 -15.45 -9.64 -22.79
CA ILE A 114 -14.59 -9.46 -23.96
C ILE A 114 -13.67 -10.67 -24.05
N GLN A 115 -13.77 -11.43 -25.14
CA GLN A 115 -12.94 -12.60 -25.38
C GLN A 115 -11.45 -12.23 -25.38
N GLY A 116 -10.65 -12.99 -24.64
CA GLY A 116 -9.21 -12.76 -24.50
C GLY A 116 -8.84 -11.66 -23.50
N LEU A 117 -9.82 -11.00 -22.86
CA LEU A 117 -9.58 -10.02 -21.80
C LEU A 117 -10.00 -10.58 -20.43
N TYR A 118 -9.07 -10.53 -19.48
CA TYR A 118 -9.25 -11.01 -18.11
C TYR A 118 -9.04 -9.87 -17.11
N LEU A 119 -9.75 -9.92 -15.99
CA LEU A 119 -9.64 -8.95 -14.91
C LEU A 119 -8.99 -9.59 -13.69
N ALA A 120 -7.89 -8.99 -13.24
CA ALA A 120 -7.18 -9.32 -12.01
C ALA A 120 -6.77 -8.02 -11.30
N ASN A 121 -7.47 -7.64 -10.24
CA ASN A 121 -7.12 -6.46 -9.44
C ASN A 121 -7.49 -6.64 -7.94
N MET A 122 -7.08 -5.67 -7.10
CA MET A 122 -7.30 -5.72 -5.65
C MET A 122 -8.79 -5.81 -5.26
N GLY A 123 -9.72 -5.34 -6.08
CA GLY A 123 -11.16 -5.47 -5.82
C GLY A 123 -11.66 -6.93 -5.89
N GLN A 124 -10.85 -7.84 -6.47
CA GLN A 124 -11.11 -9.28 -6.51
C GLN A 124 -10.32 -10.06 -5.44
N ILE A 125 -9.51 -9.37 -4.63
CA ILE A 125 -8.91 -9.93 -3.42
C ILE A 125 -9.94 -9.72 -2.30
N PHE A 126 -10.88 -10.65 -2.20
CA PHE A 126 -11.96 -10.63 -1.21
C PHE A 126 -12.22 -12.07 -0.73
N PRO A 127 -12.45 -12.31 0.58
CA PRO A 127 -12.57 -11.32 1.67
C PRO A 127 -11.24 -10.90 2.29
N GLU A 128 -10.11 -11.28 1.70
CA GLU A 128 -8.79 -11.02 2.27
C GLU A 128 -8.31 -9.57 2.06
N ASP A 129 -7.26 -9.19 2.79
CA ASP A 129 -6.61 -7.90 2.59
C ASP A 129 -5.67 -7.95 1.36
N ARG A 130 -5.28 -6.79 0.85
CA ARG A 130 -4.43 -6.58 -0.34
C ARG A 130 -2.95 -6.98 -0.15
N GLY A 131 -2.69 -8.06 0.58
CA GLY A 131 -1.38 -8.65 0.76
C GLY A 131 -0.78 -9.16 -0.56
N GLN A 132 0.55 -9.12 -0.66
CA GLN A 132 1.27 -9.55 -1.86
C GLN A 132 1.03 -11.03 -2.20
N ASN A 133 0.93 -11.89 -1.18
CA ASN A 133 0.60 -13.31 -1.33
C ASN A 133 -0.71 -13.52 -2.08
N TYR A 134 -1.74 -12.70 -1.82
CA TYR A 134 -3.03 -12.81 -2.50
C TYR A 134 -2.97 -12.29 -3.93
N SER A 135 -2.15 -11.27 -4.19
CA SER A 135 -1.92 -10.78 -5.56
C SER A 135 -1.22 -11.83 -6.42
N ILE A 136 -0.24 -12.55 -5.86
CA ILE A 136 0.44 -13.65 -6.54
C ILE A 136 -0.55 -14.78 -6.85
N ARG A 137 -1.28 -15.24 -5.83
CA ARG A 137 -2.32 -16.29 -5.98
C ARG A 137 -3.36 -15.92 -7.04
N LEU A 138 -3.80 -14.66 -7.05
CA LEU A 138 -4.74 -14.14 -8.05
C LEU A 138 -4.11 -14.17 -9.46
N GLY A 139 -2.85 -13.78 -9.61
CA GLY A 139 -2.12 -13.88 -10.87
C GLY A 139 -2.05 -15.31 -11.40
N GLU A 140 -1.68 -16.28 -10.55
CA GLU A 140 -1.64 -17.70 -10.90
C GLU A 140 -3.02 -18.25 -11.30
N THR A 141 -4.07 -17.82 -10.58
CA THR A 141 -5.46 -18.19 -10.88
C THR A 141 -5.83 -17.72 -12.29
N VAL A 142 -5.61 -16.44 -12.60
CA VAL A 142 -5.99 -15.88 -13.90
C VAL A 142 -5.13 -16.42 -15.03
N ALA A 143 -3.84 -16.65 -14.81
CA ALA A 143 -2.97 -17.30 -15.80
C ALA A 143 -3.47 -18.71 -16.17
N SER A 144 -3.97 -19.47 -15.20
CA SER A 144 -4.55 -20.80 -15.43
C SER A 144 -5.81 -20.73 -16.30
N LEU A 145 -6.71 -19.76 -16.01
CA LEU A 145 -7.92 -19.54 -16.82
C LEU A 145 -7.59 -19.18 -18.28
N VAL A 146 -6.55 -18.36 -18.47
CA VAL A 146 -6.06 -18.00 -19.81
C VAL A 146 -5.56 -19.25 -20.55
N ALA A 147 -4.77 -20.10 -19.88
CA ALA A 147 -4.24 -21.31 -20.49
C ALA A 147 -5.34 -22.31 -20.89
N GLU A 148 -6.35 -22.49 -20.04
CA GLU A 148 -7.54 -23.32 -20.32
C GLU A 148 -8.28 -22.83 -21.57
N ASP A 149 -8.56 -21.53 -21.64
CA ASP A 149 -9.34 -20.95 -22.73
C ASP A 149 -8.56 -20.99 -24.06
N LEU A 150 -7.24 -20.77 -24.03
CA LEU A 150 -6.38 -20.91 -25.21
C LEU A 150 -6.34 -22.36 -25.71
N ALA A 151 -6.27 -23.34 -24.81
CA ALA A 151 -6.31 -24.75 -25.18
C ALA A 151 -7.65 -25.10 -25.83
N ALA A 152 -8.77 -24.65 -25.25
CA ALA A 152 -10.11 -24.88 -25.79
C ALA A 152 -10.29 -24.31 -27.20
N VAL A 153 -9.75 -23.12 -27.47
CA VAL A 153 -9.75 -22.51 -28.81
C VAL A 153 -8.88 -23.32 -29.78
N SER A 154 -7.71 -23.81 -29.34
CA SER A 154 -6.83 -24.63 -30.17
C SER A 154 -7.45 -25.98 -30.57
N TYR A 155 -8.34 -26.55 -29.75
CA TYR A 155 -9.07 -27.78 -30.07
C TYR A 155 -10.30 -27.54 -30.96
N ALA A 156 -10.84 -26.32 -30.98
CA ALA A 156 -12.01 -25.95 -31.79
C ALA A 156 -11.66 -25.47 -33.21
N ALA A 157 -10.39 -25.19 -33.51
CA ALA A 157 -9.95 -24.83 -34.85
C ALA A 157 -10.01 -26.07 -35.79
N PRO A 158 -10.63 -25.98 -37.00
CA PRO A 158 -10.63 -27.08 -37.94
C PRO A 158 -9.19 -27.46 -38.29
N ARG A 159 -8.85 -28.75 -38.23
CA ARG A 159 -7.63 -29.23 -38.90
C ARG A 159 -7.85 -28.98 -40.38
N LEU A 160 -7.02 -28.15 -41.00
CA LEU A 160 -6.95 -28.03 -42.45
C LEU A 160 -6.28 -29.31 -42.95
N ASP A 161 -7.09 -30.22 -43.49
CA ASP A 161 -6.72 -31.36 -44.32
C ASP A 161 -6.26 -30.94 -45.73
#